data_AF-A0A0J1BGK0-F1
#
_entry.id   AF-A0A0J1BGK0-F1
#
_cell.length_a   1.000
_cell.length_b   1.000
_cell.length_c   1.000
_cell.angle_alpha   90.00
_cell.angle_beta   90.00
_cell.angle_gamma   90.00
#
_symmetry.space_group_name_H-M   'P 1'
#
loop_
_entity.id
_entity.type
_entity.pdbx_description
1 polymer ?
#
loop_
_entity_poly.entity_id
_entity_poly.type
_entity_poly.pdbx_seq_one_letter_code
_entity_poly.pdbx_strand_id
1 'polypeptide(L)'
;MKILTENKDLYKNLLKRFNKLLSTLDVNSDFLEISTHYNGAQIQVRICGRPDEANNLSWDVVRVINNSIVIPSELHTSTLEK
;
A
#
# COMPACT_ATOMS: atom_id res chain seq x y z
N MET A 1 9.59 14.72 -6.15
CA MET A 1 8.78 13.68 -5.47
C MET A 1 7.35 14.20 -5.30
N LYS A 2 6.40 13.73 -6.12
CA LYS A 2 5.00 14.23 -6.17
C LYS A 2 3.97 13.17 -5.69
N ILE A 3 4.40 12.20 -4.88
CA ILE A 3 3.61 11.00 -4.53
C ILE A 3 2.77 11.19 -3.25
N LEU A 4 3.04 12.21 -2.44
CA LEU A 4 2.55 12.28 -1.05
C LEU A 4 1.16 12.92 -0.86
N THR A 5 0.68 13.76 -1.78
CA THR A 5 -0.50 14.60 -1.51
C THR A 5 -1.83 13.98 -1.91
N GLU A 6 -1.89 13.17 -2.97
CA GLU A 6 -3.15 12.56 -3.47
C GLU A 6 -3.65 11.35 -2.66
N ASN A 7 -2.86 10.85 -1.71
CA ASN A 7 -3.17 9.60 -1.00
C ASN A 7 -3.81 9.80 0.40
N LYS A 8 -4.00 11.03 0.87
CA LYS A 8 -4.47 11.28 2.25
C LYS A 8 -5.87 10.72 2.52
N ASP A 9 -6.79 10.83 1.58
CA ASP A 9 -8.15 10.31 1.74
C ASP A 9 -8.18 8.78 1.65
N LEU A 10 -7.36 8.19 0.78
CA LEU A 10 -7.15 6.74 0.73
C LEU A 10 -6.67 6.23 2.10
N TYR A 11 -5.68 6.89 2.72
CA TYR A 11 -5.10 6.44 3.99
C TYR A 11 -6.13 6.51 5.11
N LYS A 12 -6.86 7.62 5.23
CA LYS A 12 -7.95 7.76 6.20
C LYS A 12 -9.01 6.70 6.02
N ASN A 13 -9.40 6.41 4.78
CA ASN A 13 -10.41 5.39 4.48
C ASN A 13 -9.93 3.98 4.83
N LEU A 14 -8.67 3.65 4.55
CA LEU A 14 -8.07 2.36 4.92
C LEU A 14 -8.00 2.19 6.43
N LEU A 15 -7.46 3.17 7.16
CA LEU A 15 -7.38 3.12 8.62
C LEU A 15 -8.77 2.99 9.26
N LYS A 16 -9.76 3.72 8.77
CA LYS A 16 -11.15 3.61 9.25
C LYS A 16 -11.74 2.22 8.97
N ARG A 17 -11.53 1.69 7.76
CA ARG A 17 -12.05 0.38 7.33
C ARG A 17 -11.47 -0.76 8.17
N PHE A 18 -10.18 -0.70 8.49
CA PHE A 18 -9.48 -1.75 9.21
C PHE A 18 -9.35 -1.49 10.72
N ASN A 19 -9.93 -0.41 11.25
CA ASN A 19 -9.80 -0.02 12.66
C ASN A 19 -10.07 -1.17 13.65
N LYS A 20 -11.14 -1.94 13.43
CA LYS A 20 -11.48 -3.08 14.31
C LYS A 20 -10.42 -4.19 14.27
N LEU A 21 -9.82 -4.44 13.11
CA LEU A 21 -8.74 -5.43 12.98
C LEU A 21 -7.44 -4.89 13.59
N LEU A 22 -7.13 -3.62 13.34
CA LEU A 22 -5.96 -2.96 13.91
C LEU A 22 -6.02 -2.89 15.45
N SER A 23 -7.23 -2.82 16.04
CA SER A 23 -7.39 -2.87 17.51
C SER A 23 -7.09 -4.23 18.15
N THR A 24 -6.97 -5.30 17.34
CA THR A 24 -6.60 -6.64 17.84
C THR A 24 -5.11 -6.95 17.67
N LEU A 25 -4.34 -6.02 17.09
CA LEU A 25 -2.92 -6.17 16.80
C LEU A 25 -2.09 -5.30 17.74
N ASP A 26 -0.84 -5.68 17.98
CA ASP A 26 0.12 -4.86 18.73
C ASP A 26 0.79 -3.84 17.81
N VAL A 27 0.52 -2.56 18.05
CA VAL A 27 1.07 -1.44 17.26
C VAL A 27 2.60 -1.38 17.24
N ASN A 28 3.28 -2.01 18.20
CA ASN A 28 4.75 -2.02 18.30
C ASN A 28 5.41 -3.07 17.40
N SER A 29 4.74 -4.20 17.19
CA SER A 29 5.36 -5.40 16.62
C SER A 29 4.64 -5.92 15.38
N ASP A 30 3.34 -5.65 15.25
CA ASP A 30 2.52 -6.14 14.16
C ASP A 30 2.39 -5.13 13.01
N PHE A 31 2.00 -5.67 11.86
CA PHE A 31 1.65 -4.90 10.68
C PHE A 31 0.51 -5.58 9.93
N LEU A 32 -0.20 -4.79 9.12
CA LEU A 32 -1.26 -5.26 8.24
C LEU A 32 -0.89 -4.98 6.78
N GLU A 33 -0.82 -6.03 5.96
CA GLU A 33 -0.64 -5.93 4.52
C GLU A 33 -1.93 -6.26 3.77
N ILE A 34 -2.33 -5.36 2.87
CA ILE A 34 -3.58 -5.45 2.13
C ILE A 34 -3.29 -5.27 0.65
N SER A 35 -3.79 -6.16 -0.19
CA SER A 35 -3.91 -5.93 -1.62
C SER A 35 -5.30 -5.37 -1.92
N THR A 36 -5.38 -4.18 -2.52
CA THR A 36 -6.65 -3.52 -2.86
C THR A 36 -6.56 -2.83 -4.21
N HIS A 37 -7.68 -2.33 -4.73
CA HIS A 37 -7.71 -1.48 -5.91
C HIS A 37 -8.00 -0.03 -5.50
N TYR A 38 -7.34 0.91 -6.15
CA TYR A 38 -7.59 2.35 -6.00
C TYR A 38 -7.43 3.04 -7.35
N ASN A 39 -8.42 3.83 -7.76
CA ASN A 39 -8.46 4.51 -9.07
C ASN A 39 -8.13 3.58 -10.26
N GLY A 40 -8.63 2.35 -10.23
CA GLY A 40 -8.41 1.35 -11.29
C GLY A 40 -7.04 0.65 -11.27
N ALA A 41 -6.13 1.03 -10.38
CA ALA A 41 -4.84 0.37 -10.21
C ALA A 41 -4.87 -0.62 -9.03
N GLN A 42 -4.22 -1.77 -9.19
CA GLN A 42 -3.98 -2.69 -8.07
C GLN A 42 -2.82 -2.17 -7.24
N ILE A 43 -3.07 -1.97 -5.95
CA ILE A 43 -2.10 -1.48 -4.98
C ILE A 43 -1.94 -2.47 -3.83
N GLN A 44 -0.72 -2.56 -3.32
CA GLN A 44 -0.42 -3.19 -2.04
C GLN A 44 -0.12 -2.12 -1.01
N VAL A 45 -0.82 -2.18 0.11
CA VAL A 45 -0.69 -1.21 1.20
C VAL A 45 -0.20 -1.92 2.45
N ARG A 46 0.79 -1.33 3.12
CA ARG A 46 1.24 -1.75 4.46
C ARG A 46 0.87 -0.69 5.49
N ILE A 47 0.20 -1.14 6.55
CA ILE A 47 -0.15 -0.34 7.73
C ILE A 47 0.70 -0.83 8.91
N CYS A 48 1.40 0.06 9.59
CA CYS A 48 2.16 -0.26 10.81
C CYS A 48 2.16 0.90 11.81
N GLY A 49 2.62 0.66 13.03
CA GLY A 49 2.83 1.71 14.02
C GLY A 49 3.85 2.75 13.55
N ARG A 50 3.51 4.02 13.70
CA ARG A 50 4.39 5.15 13.45
C ARG A 50 4.41 6.07 14.67
N PRO A 51 5.59 6.44 15.18
CA PRO A 51 5.69 7.38 16.28
C PRO A 51 5.39 8.81 15.79
N ASP A 52 4.66 9.57 16.60
CA ASP A 52 4.54 11.01 16.47
C ASP A 52 5.74 11.76 17.10
N GLU A 53 5.72 13.09 17.09
CA GLU A 53 6.78 13.92 17.68
C GLU A 53 6.94 13.73 19.19
N ALA A 54 5.90 13.23 19.87
CA ALA A 54 5.89 12.91 21.29
C ALA A 54 6.19 11.43 21.56
N ASN A 55 6.61 10.67 20.53
CA ASN A 55 6.91 9.24 20.57
C ASN A 55 5.70 8.35 20.90
N ASN A 56 4.47 8.83 20.71
CA ASN A 56 3.27 8.00 20.79
C ASN A 56 3.08 7.26 19.46
N LEU A 57 2.81 5.96 19.54
CA LEU A 57 2.57 5.13 18.36
C LEU A 57 1.11 5.21 17.93
N SER A 58 0.90 5.41 16.62
CA SER A 58 -0.41 5.29 15.99
C SER A 58 -0.30 4.53 14.67
N TRP A 59 -1.39 3.88 14.25
CA TRP A 59 -1.42 3.19 12.96
C TRP A 59 -1.34 4.18 11.81
N ASP A 60 -0.37 3.98 10.91
CA ASP A 60 -0.20 4.81 9.72
C ASP A 60 0.04 3.93 8.49
N VAL A 61 -0.30 4.48 7.32
CA VAL A 61 -0.01 3.85 6.03
C VAL A 61 1.41 4.22 5.62
N VAL A 62 2.33 3.27 5.72
CA VAL A 62 3.77 3.52 5.51
C VAL A 62 4.25 3.17 4.11
N ARG A 63 3.53 2.32 3.37
CA ARG A 63 3.92 1.90 2.03
C ARG A 63 2.69 1.67 1.15
N VAL A 64 2.75 2.22 -0.06
CA VAL A 64 1.85 1.88 -1.16
C VAL A 64 2.70 1.45 -2.34
N ILE A 65 2.58 0.20 -2.75
CA ILE A 65 3.22 -0.33 -3.97
C ILE A 65 2.14 -0.41 -5.02
N ASN A 66 2.34 0.23 -6.16
CA ASN A 66 1.52 -0.03 -7.33
C ASN A 66 2.07 -1.27 -8.02
N ASN A 67 1.36 -2.40 -7.91
CA ASN A 67 1.74 -3.66 -8.55
C ASN A 67 1.17 -3.78 -9.96
N SER A 68 0.78 -2.66 -10.58
CA SER A 68 0.55 -2.59 -12.03
C SER A 68 1.90 -2.75 -12.75
N ILE A 69 2.49 -3.95 -12.68
CA ILE A 69 3.43 -4.41 -13.68
C ILE A 69 2.61 -4.46 -14.96
N VAL A 70 2.82 -3.47 -15.82
CA VAL A 70 2.49 -3.59 -17.23
C VAL A 70 3.32 -4.76 -17.72
N ILE A 71 2.72 -5.94 -17.89
CA ILE A 71 3.35 -6.98 -18.71
C ILE A 71 3.39 -6.37 -20.10
N PRO A 72 4.57 -6.04 -20.67
CA PRO A 72 4.62 -5.51 -22.01
C PRO A 72 4.09 -6.60 -22.92
N SER A 73 2.97 -6.37 -23.60
CA SER A 73 2.37 -7.29 -24.56
C SER A 73 3.26 -7.54 -25.79
N GLU A 74 4.45 -6.92 -25.85
CA GLU A 74 5.39 -6.98 -26.96
C GLU A 74 6.71 -7.66 -26.55
N LEU A 75 6.63 -8.84 -25.92
CA LEU A 75 7.71 -9.80 -26.08
C LEU A 75 7.55 -10.42 -27.48
N HIS A 76 8.01 -9.67 -28.48
CA HIS A 76 8.17 -10.14 -29.85
C HIS A 76 9.06 -11.39 -29.79
N THR A 77 8.46 -12.57 -29.83
CA THR A 77 9.13 -13.79 -30.27
C THR A 77 9.47 -13.58 -31.74
N SER A 78 10.61 -12.93 -32.00
CA SER A 78 11.27 -13.07 -33.29
C SER A 78 11.86 -14.47 -33.29
N THR A 79 11.04 -15.40 -33.76
CA THR A 79 11.49 -16.65 -34.35
C THR A 79 12.56 -16.29 -35.37
N LEU A 80 13.83 -16.49 -35.02
CA LEU A 80 14.90 -16.57 -36.01
C LEU A 80 14.73 -17.91 -36.70
N GLU A 81 13.89 -17.91 -37.74
CA GLU A 81 13.94 -18.93 -38.78
C GLU A 81 15.24 -18.77 -39.58
N LYS A 82 15.90 -19.93 -39.74
CA LYS A 82 17.00 -20.30 -40.65
C LYS A 82 18.43 -19.99 -40.24
#